data_AF-A0A3D2NJ56-F1
#
_entry.id   AF-A0A3D2NJ56-F1
#
_cell.length_a   1.000
_cell.length_b   1.000
_cell.length_c   1.000
_cell.angle_alpha   90.00
_cell.angle_beta   90.00
_cell.angle_gamma   90.00
#
_symmetry.space_group_name_H-M   'P 1'
#
loop_
_entity.id
_entity.type
_entity.pdbx_description
1 polymer ?
#
loop_
_entity_poly.entity_id
_entity_poly.type
_entity_poly.pdbx_seq_one_letter_code
_entity_poly.pdbx_strand_id
1 'polypeptide(L)' 'MSEELTHTTVLLSEAVAALAIKPDGIYVDCTFGRGGHSALILQHLGASGRLIALDKDLAAIACGRQMGKPWND' A
#
# COMPACT_ATOMS: atom_id res chain seq x y z
N MET A 1 13.59 20.38 -18.57
CA MET A 1 12.57 19.31 -18.51
C MET A 1 12.69 18.63 -17.15
N SER A 2 11.63 18.66 -16.35
CA SER A 2 11.56 17.88 -15.11
C SER A 2 11.20 16.44 -15.49
N GLU A 3 12.12 15.50 -15.29
CA GLU A 3 11.81 14.08 -15.36
C GLU A 3 10.85 13.75 -14.20
N GLU A 4 9.58 13.50 -14.50
CA GLU A 4 8.70 12.82 -13.56
C GLU A 4 9.22 11.40 -13.38
N LEU A 5 9.87 11.15 -12.24
CA LEU A 5 10.29 9.82 -11.82
C LEU A 5 9.05 8.97 -11.58
N THR A 6 8.63 8.20 -12.59
CA THR A 6 7.56 7.21 -12.47
C THR A 6 8.06 6.03 -11.64
N HIS A 7 7.52 5.86 -10.44
CA HIS A 7 7.86 4.71 -9.60
C HIS A 7 7.13 3.47 -10.10
N THR A 8 7.87 2.55 -10.72
CA THR A 8 7.36 1.22 -11.08
C THR A 8 7.59 0.26 -9.91
N THR A 9 6.58 -0.52 -9.54
CA THR A 9 6.69 -1.51 -8.45
C THR A 9 7.26 -2.82 -8.98
N VAL A 10 8.29 -3.34 -8.32
CA VAL A 10 8.95 -4.59 -8.71
C VAL A 10 8.24 -5.79 -8.06
N LEU A 11 8.02 -6.87 -8.84
CA LEU A 11 7.33 -8.11 -8.40
C LEU A 11 5.94 -7.87 -7.79
N LEU A 12 5.19 -6.95 -8.38
CA LEU A 12 3.91 -6.49 -7.85
C LEU A 12 2.89 -7.64 -7.72
N SER A 13 2.71 -8.44 -8.78
CA SER A 13 1.71 -9.49 -8.84
C SER A 13 2.11 -10.72 -8.02
N GLU A 14 3.38 -11.12 -8.10
CA GLU A 14 3.91 -12.31 -7.43
C GLU A 14 3.92 -12.13 -5.91
N ALA A 15 4.34 -10.96 -5.42
CA ALA A 15 4.37 -10.67 -3.99
C ALA A 15 2.96 -10.67 -3.38
N VAL A 16 1.97 -10.07 -4.07
CA VAL A 16 0.59 -10.03 -3.59
C VAL A 16 -0.09 -11.41 -3.69
N ALA A 17 0.17 -12.18 -4.75
CA ALA A 17 -0.36 -13.53 -4.88
C ALA A 17 0.16 -14.46 -3.77
N ALA A 18 1.44 -14.37 -3.42
CA ALA A 18 2.05 -15.16 -2.35
C ALA A 18 1.48 -14.83 -0.96
N LEU A 19 0.98 -13.60 -0.77
CA LEU A 19 0.42 -13.14 0.50
C LEU A 19 -0.95 -13.79 0.82
N ALA A 20 -1.59 -14.43 -0.17
CA ALA A 20 -2.88 -15.13 -0.05
C ALA A 20 -3.91 -14.30 0.73
N ILE A 21 -4.18 -13.09 0.21
CA ILE A 21 -4.97 -12.08 0.91
C ILE A 21 -6.36 -12.60 1.25
N LYS A 22 -6.73 -12.47 2.53
CA LYS A 22 -8.08 -12.70 3.03
C LYS A 22 -8.83 -11.36 3.05
N PRO A 23 -10.07 -11.28 2.55
CA PRO A 23 -10.82 -10.03 2.49
C PRO A 23 -11.00 -9.33 3.84
N ASP A 24 -11.05 -10.08 4.94
CA ASP A 24 -11.19 -9.60 6.32
C ASP A 24 -9.87 -9.56 7.09
N GLY A 25 -8.74 -9.79 6.41
CA GLY A 25 -7.41 -9.83 7.03
C GLY A 25 -6.87 -8.44 7.39
N ILE A 26 -5.85 -8.45 8.26
CA ILE A 26 -5.07 -7.28 8.62
C ILE A 26 -3.65 -7.49 8.11
N TYR A 27 -3.16 -6.57 7.29
CA TYR A 27 -1.85 -6.64 6.64
C TYR A 27 -1.00 -5.43 7.02
N VAL A 28 0.31 -5.61 7.01
CA VAL A 28 1.29 -4.53 7.24
C VAL A 28 2.19 -4.42 6.02
N ASP A 29 2.19 -3.26 5.35
CA ASP A 29 3.18 -2.90 4.35
C ASP A 29 4.28 -2.09 5.05
N CYS A 30 5.41 -2.73 5.35
CA CYS A 30 6.51 -2.13 6.10
C CYS A 30 7.37 -1.17 5.26
N THR A 31 7.11 -1.06 3.95
CA THR A 31 7.94 -0.32 3.00
C THR A 31 7.07 0.37 1.95
N PHE A 32 6.11 1.17 2.42
CA PHE A 32 5.06 1.76 1.58
C PHE A 32 5.59 2.41 0.29
N GLY A 33 6.67 3.19 0.39
CA GLY A 33 7.30 3.86 -0.75
C GLY A 33 6.36 4.82 -1.48
N ARG A 34 5.73 4.34 -2.56
CA ARG A 34 4.69 5.07 -3.32
C ARG A 34 3.36 4.31 -3.44
N GLY A 35 3.19 3.25 -2.65
CA GLY A 35 1.91 2.58 -2.45
C GLY A 35 1.52 1.56 -3.51
N GLY A 36 2.43 1.11 -4.39
CA GLY A 36 2.10 0.16 -5.44
C GLY A 36 1.60 -1.20 -4.91
N HIS A 37 2.35 -1.83 -4.01
CA HIS A 37 1.89 -3.07 -3.34
C HIS A 37 0.67 -2.81 -2.46
N SER A 38 0.70 -1.74 -1.66
CA SER A 38 -0.43 -1.31 -0.82
C SER A 38 -1.75 -1.17 -1.61
N ALA A 39 -1.72 -0.57 -2.80
CA ALA A 39 -2.90 -0.37 -3.63
C ALA A 39 -3.46 -1.70 -4.12
N LEU A 40 -2.59 -2.63 -4.51
CA LEU A 40 -3.01 -3.97 -4.94
C LEU A 40 -3.53 -4.81 -3.76
N ILE A 41 -2.95 -4.66 -2.56
CA ILE A 41 -3.48 -5.29 -1.34
C ILE A 41 -4.89 -4.78 -1.05
N LEU A 42 -5.10 -3.46 -1.07
CA LEU A 42 -6.40 -2.83 -0.81
C LEU A 42 -7.49 -3.27 -1.79
N GLN A 43 -7.15 -3.56 -3.05
CA GLN A 43 -8.10 -4.08 -4.04
C GLN A 43 -8.67 -5.46 -3.67
N HIS A 44 -7.95 -6.24 -2.86
CA HIS A 44 -8.37 -7.57 -2.41
C HIS A 44 -9.05 -7.55 -1.03
N LEU A 45 -8.92 -6.45 -0.27
CA LEU A 45 -9.53 -6.31 1.03
C LEU A 45 -11.01 -5.91 0.91
N GLY A 46 -11.85 -6.55 1.73
CA GLY A 46 -13.25 -6.20 1.91
C GLY A 46 -13.44 -5.11 2.97
N ALA A 47 -14.71 -4.81 3.29
CA ALA A 47 -15.06 -3.72 4.21
C ALA A 47 -14.45 -3.87 5.63
N SER A 48 -14.24 -5.11 6.09
CA SER A 48 -13.62 -5.42 7.38
C SER A 48 -12.09 -5.53 7.31
N GLY A 49 -11.53 -5.64 6.11
CA GLY A 49 -10.09 -5.76 5.90
C GLY A 49 -9.36 -4.47 6.23
N ARG A 50 -8.10 -4.60 6.63
CA ARG A 50 -7.25 -3.46 7.01
C ARG A 50 -5.84 -3.60 6.45
N LEU A 51 -5.27 -2.46 6.05
CA LEU A 51 -3.87 -2.33 5.68
C LEU A 51 -3.24 -1.23 6.53
N ILE A 52 -2.15 -1.56 7.20
CA ILE A 52 -1.30 -0.62 7.94
C ILE A 52 -0.04 -0.42 7.10
N ALA A 53 0.17 0.80 6.61
CA ALA A 53 1.33 1.15 5.79
C ALA A 53 2.33 1.96 6.63
N LEU A 54 3.60 1.57 6.55
CA LEU A 54 4.71 2.19 7.26
C LEU A 54 5.79 2.63 6.28
N ASP A 55 6.37 3.79 6.53
CA ASP A 55 7.60 4.23 5.88
C ASP A 55 8.34 5.19 6.82
N LYS A 56 9.66 5.30 6.63
CA LYS A 56 10.48 6.31 7.30
C LYS A 56 10.52 7.63 6.53
N ASP A 57 10.26 7.59 5.23
CA ASP A 57 10.24 8.77 4.36
C ASP A 57 8.95 9.58 4.58
N LEU A 58 9.11 10.84 5.02
CA LEU A 58 7.98 11.75 5.21
C LEU A 58 7.20 12.01 3.91
N ALA A 59 7.87 11.97 2.75
CA ALA A 59 7.21 12.11 1.46
C ALA A 59 6.32 10.88 1.15
N ALA A 60 6.78 9.68 1.49
CA ALA A 60 5.98 8.46 1.39
C ALA A 60 4.75 8.52 2.32
N ILE A 61 4.93 8.98 3.57
CA ILE A 61 3.82 9.19 4.51
C ILE A 61 2.80 10.20 3.96
N ALA A 62 3.27 11.33 3.40
CA ALA A 62 2.40 12.33 2.79
C ALA A 62 1.59 11.76 1.62
N CYS A 63 2.20 10.91 0.78
CA CYS A 63 1.53 10.18 -0.28
C CYS A 63 0.47 9.21 0.26
N GLY A 64 0.81 8.40 1.28
CA GLY A 64 -0.12 7.45 1.90
C GLY A 64 -1.36 8.11 2.50
N ARG A 65 -1.22 9.31 3.09
CA ARG A 65 -2.36 10.10 3.61
C ARG A 65 -3.37 10.52 2.54
N GLN A 66 -2.97 10.57 1.27
CA GLN A 66 -3.87 10.89 0.15
C GLN A 66 -4.59 9.65 -0.39
N MET A 67 -4.09 8.45 -0.08
CA MET A 67 -4.53 7.20 -0.69
C MET A 67 -5.68 6.52 0.08
N GLY A 68 -5.82 6.79 1.37
CA GLY A 68 -6.84 6.18 2.23
C GLY A 68 -7.43 7.14 3.23
N LYS A 69 -8.60 6.78 3.77
CA LYS A 69 -9.12 7.44 4.98
C LYS A 69 -8.21 7.08 6.16
N PRO A 70 -7.85 8.04 7.02
CA PRO A 70 -7.19 7.72 8.28
C PRO A 70 -8.01 6.68 9.04
N TRP A 71 -7.32 5.76 9.72
CA TRP A 71 -7.97 4.95 10.74
C TRP A 71 -8.44 5.92 11.83
N ASN A 72 -9.75 6.01 12.02
CA ASN A 72 -10.35 6.66 13.17
C ASN A 72 -10.91 5.56 14.09
N ASP A 73 -10.53 5.60 15.36
CA ASP A 73 -11.12 4.76 16.40
C ASP A 73 -12.58 5.14 16.69
#